data_AF-A0A9D7YJK7-F1
#
_entry.id   AF-A0A9D7YJK7-F1
#
_cell.length_a   1.000
_cell.length_b   1.000
_cell.length_c   1.000
_cell.angle_alpha   90.00
_cell.angle_beta   90.00
_cell.angle_gamma   90.00
#
_symmetry.space_group_name_H-M   'P 1'
#
loop_
_entity.id
_entity.type
_entity.pdbx_description
1 polymer ?
#
loop_
_entity_poly.entity_id
_entity_poly.type
_entity_poly.pdbx_seq_one_letter_code
_entity_poly.pdbx_strand_id
1 'polypeptide(L)'
;MNTEELMAQVRRLRIVIGRRVDELFAGEYHSAFRGLGMEFAEVREYQPGDDVRSIDWNVTARTGRPFVKRFQEERELTVVLLADLSGSGRFGTGARTKQEMVAELCAVMALAAQKNNDKVGLMIFTDRVELHLPPDKGVRHSMRIIREALSFEASSHGTDIGAALMELLKVQR
;
A
#
# COMPACT_ATOMS: atom_id res chain seq x y z
N MET A 1 -19.18 -11.36 16.21
CA MET A 1 -18.11 -10.52 16.79
C MET A 1 -18.70 -9.15 17.08
N ASN A 2 -18.56 -8.64 18.30
CA ASN A 2 -19.06 -7.31 18.68
C ASN A 2 -18.16 -6.20 18.06
N THR A 3 -18.70 -5.01 17.80
CA THR A 3 -17.94 -3.87 17.24
C THR A 3 -16.74 -3.49 18.13
N GLU A 4 -16.88 -3.60 19.45
CA GLU A 4 -15.78 -3.36 20.40
C GLU A 4 -14.65 -4.40 20.27
N GLU A 5 -15.00 -5.67 20.07
CA GLU A 5 -14.04 -6.77 19.90
C GLU A 5 -13.26 -6.62 18.59
N LEU A 6 -13.96 -6.30 17.50
CA LEU A 6 -13.35 -6.03 16.21
C LEU A 6 -12.39 -4.84 16.30
N MET A 7 -12.81 -3.74 16.93
CA MET A 7 -11.95 -2.58 17.13
C MET A 7 -10.73 -2.89 18.01
N ALA A 8 -10.88 -3.73 19.03
CA ALA A 8 -9.76 -4.20 19.85
C ALA A 8 -8.79 -5.08 19.05
N GLN A 9 -9.30 -5.97 18.20
CA GLN A 9 -8.49 -6.82 17.33
C GLN A 9 -7.74 -6.01 16.26
N VAL A 10 -8.41 -5.04 15.63
CA VAL A 10 -7.78 -4.08 14.70
C VAL A 10 -6.68 -3.30 15.40
N ARG A 11 -6.93 -2.77 16.60
CA ARG A 11 -5.92 -2.03 17.39
C ARG A 11 -4.72 -2.92 17.75
N ARG A 12 -4.97 -4.17 18.15
CA ARG A 12 -3.92 -5.14 18.48
C ARG A 12 -3.07 -5.45 17.25
N LEU A 13 -3.71 -5.75 16.12
CA LEU A 13 -3.02 -6.00 14.85
C LEU A 13 -2.17 -4.79 14.46
N ARG A 14 -2.70 -3.57 14.57
CA ARG A 14 -1.95 -2.34 14.28
C ARG A 14 -0.66 -2.22 15.10
N ILE A 15 -0.67 -2.60 16.38
CA ILE A 15 0.53 -2.54 17.26
C ILE A 15 1.55 -3.61 16.86
N VAL A 16 1.10 -4.86 16.69
CA VAL A 16 1.98 -6.00 16.36
C VAL A 16 2.59 -5.84 14.96
N ILE A 17 1.77 -5.43 14.01
CA ILE A 17 2.16 -5.23 12.62
C ILE A 17 3.01 -3.99 12.46
N GLY A 18 2.66 -2.88 13.13
CA GLY A 18 3.44 -1.64 13.07
C GLY A 18 4.92 -1.89 13.37
N ARG A 19 5.21 -2.65 14.43
CA ARG A 19 6.58 -3.05 14.78
C ARG A 19 7.27 -3.88 13.68
N ARG A 20 6.57 -4.84 13.07
CA ARG A 20 7.11 -5.69 11.98
C ARG A 20 7.34 -4.90 10.70
N VAL A 21 6.43 -3.99 10.35
CA VAL A 21 6.56 -3.07 9.22
C VAL A 21 7.72 -2.12 9.48
N ASP A 22 7.86 -1.58 10.69
CA ASP A 22 9.00 -0.73 11.04
C ASP A 22 10.33 -1.48 10.91
N GLU A 23 10.41 -2.74 11.34
CA GLU A 23 11.59 -3.61 11.21
C GLU A 23 11.90 -3.99 9.74
N LEU A 24 10.88 -4.28 8.92
CA LEU A 24 11.04 -4.67 7.50
C LEU A 24 11.37 -3.48 6.58
N PHE A 25 10.86 -2.28 6.90
CA PHE A 25 10.99 -1.09 6.05
C PHE A 25 12.02 -0.07 6.58
N ALA A 26 12.74 -0.38 7.67
CA ALA A 26 13.88 0.39 8.13
C ALA A 26 15.11 0.13 7.22
N GLY A 27 15.09 0.66 5.99
CA GLY A 27 16.32 0.88 5.21
C GLY A 27 16.33 0.52 3.72
N GLU A 28 15.31 -0.15 3.16
CA GLU A 28 15.48 -0.85 1.87
C GLU A 28 14.75 -0.27 0.63
N TYR A 29 14.08 0.88 0.72
CA TYR A 29 13.35 1.43 -0.45
C TYR A 29 13.81 2.82 -0.89
N HIS A 30 15.13 3.07 -0.91
CA HIS A 30 15.68 4.34 -1.42
C HIS A 30 16.27 4.28 -2.84
N SER A 31 16.40 3.13 -3.53
CA SER A 31 17.26 3.12 -4.73
C SER A 31 16.97 2.15 -5.89
N ALA A 32 15.92 1.32 -5.85
CA ALA A 32 15.60 0.50 -7.01
C ALA A 32 14.47 1.14 -7.83
N PHE A 33 14.81 1.62 -9.04
CA PHE A 33 13.92 2.06 -10.14
C PHE A 33 13.77 3.57 -10.36
N ARG A 34 14.17 3.98 -11.57
CA ARG A 34 14.11 5.34 -12.13
C ARG A 34 12.86 5.48 -13.00
N GLY A 35 12.15 6.58 -12.84
CA GLY A 35 11.06 7.02 -13.69
C GLY A 35 10.91 8.53 -13.71
N LEU A 36 9.83 9.00 -14.32
CA LEU A 36 9.75 10.33 -14.95
C LEU A 36 9.00 11.40 -14.13
N GLY A 37 8.70 11.17 -12.85
CA GLY A 37 8.07 12.17 -11.97
C GLY A 37 9.12 13.01 -11.26
N MET A 38 9.04 14.34 -11.29
CA MET A 38 10.02 15.23 -10.65
C MET A 38 9.32 16.23 -9.73
N GLU A 39 9.33 15.99 -8.42
CA GLU A 39 9.04 17.04 -7.43
C GLU A 39 10.35 17.71 -6.97
N PHE A 40 10.30 19.00 -6.66
CA PHE A 40 11.45 19.80 -6.23
C PHE A 40 11.90 19.38 -4.82
N ALA A 41 13.14 18.90 -4.67
CA ALA A 41 13.67 18.41 -3.40
C ALA A 41 14.46 19.49 -2.65
N GLU A 42 15.48 20.06 -3.31
CA GLU A 42 16.40 21.02 -2.70
C GLU A 42 17.18 21.79 -3.77
N VAL A 43 17.73 22.94 -3.37
CA VAL A 43 18.68 23.71 -4.17
C VAL A 43 20.04 23.61 -3.49
N ARG A 44 21.02 23.01 -4.18
CA ARG A 44 22.39 22.87 -3.69
C ARG A 44 23.39 23.51 -4.61
N GLU A 45 24.55 23.90 -4.08
CA GLU A 45 25.65 24.42 -4.90
C GLU A 45 26.12 23.33 -5.88
N TYR A 46 26.36 23.74 -7.12
CA TYR A 46 26.81 22.89 -8.21
C TYR A 46 28.14 22.23 -7.85
N GLN A 47 28.26 20.93 -8.14
CA GLN A 47 29.52 20.21 -8.08
C GLN A 47 29.90 19.69 -9.47
N PRO A 48 31.20 19.60 -9.78
CA PRO A 48 31.65 18.98 -11.02
C PRO A 48 31.08 17.57 -11.19
N GLY A 49 30.30 17.35 -12.25
CA GLY A 49 29.57 16.10 -12.50
C GLY A 49 28.04 16.25 -12.51
N ASP A 50 27.52 17.38 -12.02
CA ASP A 50 26.10 17.69 -12.12
C ASP A 50 25.69 18.09 -13.54
N ASP A 51 24.44 17.76 -13.94
CA ASP A 51 23.90 18.16 -15.23
C ASP A 51 23.66 19.69 -15.26
N VAL A 52 24.33 20.38 -16.18
CA VAL A 52 24.23 21.83 -16.40
C VAL A 52 22.80 22.28 -16.70
N ARG A 53 21.95 21.39 -17.24
CA ARG A 53 20.52 21.70 -17.49
C ARG A 53 19.69 21.83 -16.22
N SER A 54 20.17 21.27 -15.10
CA SER A 54 19.50 21.36 -13.80
C SER A 54 19.82 22.65 -13.04
N ILE A 55 20.64 23.56 -13.61
CA ILE A 55 21.03 24.82 -12.97
C ILE A 55 19.81 25.74 -12.79
N ASP A 56 19.60 26.20 -11.55
CA ASP A 56 18.69 27.29 -11.24
C ASP A 56 19.39 28.63 -11.48
N TRP A 57 19.14 29.21 -12.66
CA TRP A 57 19.69 30.52 -13.02
C TRP A 57 19.18 31.66 -12.15
N ASN A 58 17.99 31.56 -11.54
CA ASN A 58 17.42 32.61 -10.69
C ASN A 58 18.09 32.66 -9.31
N VAL A 59 18.44 31.50 -8.75
CA VAL A 59 19.22 31.42 -7.50
C VAL A 59 20.66 31.78 -7.79
N THR A 60 21.23 31.23 -8.87
CA THR A 60 22.61 31.51 -9.31
C THR A 60 22.85 33.01 -9.54
N ALA A 61 21.91 33.72 -10.17
CA ALA A 61 22.00 35.16 -10.39
C ALA A 61 21.97 35.99 -9.09
N ARG A 62 21.33 35.49 -8.03
CA ARG A 62 21.25 36.18 -6.73
C ARG A 62 22.45 35.90 -5.82
N THR A 63 22.99 34.69 -5.87
CA THR A 63 24.06 34.25 -4.96
C THR A 63 25.46 34.37 -5.58
N GLY A 64 25.55 34.54 -6.91
CA GLY A 64 26.81 34.61 -7.65
C GLY A 64 27.55 33.29 -7.76
N ARG A 65 26.95 32.18 -7.30
CA ARG A 65 27.50 30.82 -7.36
C ARG A 65 26.51 29.89 -8.07
N PRO A 66 26.94 28.91 -8.87
CA PRO A 66 25.99 28.05 -9.57
C PRO A 66 25.26 27.12 -8.60
N PHE A 67 23.94 27.06 -8.73
CA PHE A 67 23.07 26.19 -7.94
C PHE A 67 22.28 25.25 -8.84
N VAL A 68 22.13 23.99 -8.44
CA VAL A 68 21.34 22.97 -9.15
C VAL A 68 20.08 22.62 -8.38
N LYS A 69 18.97 22.45 -9.11
CA LYS A 69 17.72 21.89 -8.57
C LYS A 69 17.88 20.37 -8.52
N ARG A 70 17.80 19.80 -7.32
CA ARG A 70 17.57 18.37 -7.17
C ARG A 70 16.08 18.12 -7.21
N PHE A 71 15.66 17.22 -8.08
CA PHE A 71 14.30 16.71 -8.11
C PHE A 71 14.30 15.35 -7.41
N GLN A 72 13.37 15.14 -6.49
CA GLN A 72 13.10 13.83 -5.91
C GLN A 72 11.94 13.24 -6.70
N GLU A 73 12.14 12.01 -7.17
CA GLU A 73 11.08 11.28 -7.83
C GLU A 73 10.10 10.77 -6.77
N GLU A 74 8.92 11.36 -6.69
CA GLU A 74 7.79 10.75 -5.99
C GLU A 74 7.07 9.83 -6.98
N ARG A 75 7.22 8.52 -6.80
CA ARG A 75 6.34 7.52 -7.41
C ARG A 75 5.41 6.98 -6.35
N GLU A 76 4.13 7.24 -6.55
CA GLU A 76 3.07 6.63 -5.79
C GLU A 76 2.82 5.22 -6.34
N LEU A 77 3.08 4.19 -5.53
CA LEU A 77 2.69 2.83 -5.87
C LEU A 77 1.19 2.66 -5.61
N THR A 78 0.55 1.86 -6.46
CA THR A 78 -0.83 1.43 -6.26
C THR A 78 -0.84 -0.08 -6.04
N VAL A 79 -1.17 -0.49 -4.82
CA VAL A 79 -1.26 -1.89 -4.41
C VAL A 79 -2.72 -2.32 -4.45
N VAL A 80 -3.03 -3.43 -5.13
CA VAL A 80 -4.37 -4.04 -5.07
C VAL A 80 -4.27 -5.42 -4.45
N LEU A 81 -4.96 -5.60 -3.33
CA LEU A 81 -5.02 -6.88 -2.63
C LEU A 81 -6.21 -7.68 -3.15
N LEU A 82 -5.97 -8.82 -3.80
CA LEU A 82 -7.02 -9.79 -4.11
C LEU A 82 -7.01 -10.87 -3.04
N ALA A 83 -8.06 -10.94 -2.23
CA ALA A 83 -8.19 -11.87 -1.13
C ALA A 83 -9.23 -12.95 -1.46
N ASP A 84 -8.75 -14.20 -1.64
CA ASP A 84 -9.62 -15.37 -1.70
C ASP A 84 -10.10 -15.69 -0.28
N LEU A 85 -11.38 -15.46 -0.02
CA LEU A 85 -12.04 -15.81 1.24
C LEU A 85 -13.14 -16.86 1.03
N SER A 86 -12.94 -17.76 0.06
CA SER A 86 -13.78 -18.95 -0.18
C SER A 86 -13.85 -19.91 1.02
N GLY A 87 -14.71 -20.93 0.89
CA GLY A 87 -14.91 -21.95 1.93
C GLY A 87 -13.63 -22.71 2.32
N SER A 88 -12.66 -22.80 1.40
CA SER A 88 -11.34 -23.41 1.65
C SER A 88 -10.51 -22.68 2.72
N GLY A 89 -10.81 -21.39 2.93
CA GLY A 89 -10.16 -20.54 3.91
C GLY A 89 -10.58 -20.82 5.37
N ARG A 90 -11.71 -21.51 5.57
CA ARG A 90 -12.22 -21.87 6.91
C ARG A 90 -11.45 -23.03 7.55
N PHE A 91 -10.59 -23.71 6.78
CA PHE A 91 -9.71 -24.76 7.28
C PHE A 91 -8.45 -24.15 7.92
N GLY A 92 -8.00 -24.70 9.06
CA GLY A 92 -6.84 -24.22 9.80
C GLY A 92 -6.29 -25.22 10.80
N THR A 93 -5.04 -25.05 11.22
CA THR A 93 -4.51 -25.71 12.42
C THR A 93 -5.23 -25.07 13.61
N GLY A 94 -5.70 -25.83 14.60
CA GLY A 94 -6.69 -25.40 15.61
C GLY A 94 -6.46 -24.11 16.41
N ALA A 95 -5.38 -23.36 16.16
CA ALA A 95 -5.11 -22.02 16.69
C ALA A 95 -5.47 -20.86 15.74
N ARG A 96 -5.48 -21.04 14.41
CA ARG A 96 -5.78 -20.00 13.41
C ARG A 96 -6.32 -20.57 12.09
N THR A 97 -7.28 -19.89 11.50
CA THR A 97 -7.82 -20.19 10.15
C THR A 97 -6.97 -19.51 9.06
N LYS A 98 -7.05 -20.03 7.81
CA LYS A 98 -6.43 -19.35 6.67
C LYS A 98 -7.05 -17.98 6.42
N GLN A 99 -8.35 -17.81 6.66
CA GLN A 99 -9.04 -16.52 6.56
C GLN A 99 -8.43 -15.47 7.49
N GLU A 100 -8.19 -15.82 8.75
CA GLU A 100 -7.52 -14.90 9.71
C GLU A 100 -6.11 -14.52 9.25
N MET A 101 -5.37 -15.46 8.65
CA MET A 101 -4.04 -15.18 8.11
C MET A 101 -4.09 -14.26 6.88
N VAL A 102 -5.04 -14.46 5.97
CA VAL A 102 -5.26 -13.56 4.82
C VAL A 102 -5.64 -12.17 5.28
N ALA A 103 -6.52 -12.06 6.28
CA ALA A 103 -6.92 -10.77 6.85
C ALA A 103 -5.74 -10.06 7.54
N GLU A 104 -4.90 -10.79 8.28
CA GLU A 104 -3.67 -10.25 8.88
C GLU A 104 -2.71 -9.76 7.79
N LEU A 105 -2.52 -10.52 6.70
CA LEU A 105 -1.66 -10.10 5.59
C LEU A 105 -2.20 -8.83 4.92
N CYS A 106 -3.52 -8.75 4.68
CA CYS A 106 -4.15 -7.55 4.13
C CYS A 106 -3.92 -6.34 5.04
N ALA A 107 -3.98 -6.54 6.36
CA ALA A 107 -3.72 -5.49 7.33
C ALA A 107 -2.26 -5.01 7.32
N VAL A 108 -1.30 -5.93 7.21
CA VAL A 108 0.13 -5.61 7.05
C VAL A 108 0.35 -4.75 5.81
N MET A 109 -0.17 -5.19 4.66
CA MET A 109 0.02 -4.48 3.40
C MET A 109 -0.66 -3.11 3.39
N ALA A 110 -1.87 -3.00 3.97
CA ALA A 110 -2.59 -1.73 4.05
C ALA A 110 -1.90 -0.71 4.97
N LEU A 111 -1.28 -1.17 6.07
CA LEU A 111 -0.51 -0.31 6.97
C LEU A 111 0.84 0.08 6.36
N ALA A 112 1.51 -0.84 5.67
CA ALA A 112 2.75 -0.55 4.94
C ALA A 112 2.53 0.51 3.85
N ALA A 113 1.51 0.32 3.02
CA ALA A 113 1.13 1.31 2.00
C ALA A 113 0.79 2.68 2.62
N GLN A 114 0.05 2.69 3.73
CA GLN A 114 -0.28 3.92 4.46
C GLN A 114 0.94 4.64 5.03
N LYS A 115 1.95 3.90 5.50
CA LYS A 115 3.21 4.46 6.01
C LYS A 115 4.05 5.06 4.88
N ASN A 116 4.03 4.43 3.71
CA ASN A 116 4.75 4.88 2.51
C ASN A 116 3.96 5.89 1.67
N ASN A 117 2.77 6.30 2.09
CA ASN A 117 1.88 7.19 1.34
C ASN A 117 1.48 6.65 -0.06
N ASP A 118 1.43 5.33 -0.19
CA ASP A 118 0.98 4.61 -1.38
C ASP A 118 -0.54 4.41 -1.38
N LYS A 119 -1.12 4.23 -2.57
CA LYS A 119 -2.52 3.79 -2.70
C LYS A 119 -2.63 2.31 -2.42
N VAL A 120 -3.68 1.92 -1.71
CA VAL A 120 -4.02 0.51 -1.48
C VAL A 120 -5.49 0.25 -1.73
N GLY A 121 -5.82 -0.81 -2.45
CA GLY A 121 -7.19 -1.30 -2.68
C GLY A 121 -7.35 -2.74 -2.19
N LEU A 122 -8.60 -3.17 -2.03
CA LEU A 122 -8.95 -4.52 -1.61
C LEU A 122 -10.09 -5.06 -2.46
N MET A 123 -9.92 -6.25 -3.03
CA MET A 123 -10.96 -7.02 -3.67
C MET A 123 -11.08 -8.36 -2.95
N ILE A 124 -12.22 -8.62 -2.32
CA ILE A 124 -12.52 -9.93 -1.73
C ILE A 124 -13.34 -10.72 -2.73
N PHE A 125 -12.94 -11.97 -2.97
CA PHE A 125 -13.63 -12.84 -3.91
C PHE A 125 -13.79 -14.27 -3.39
N THR A 126 -14.79 -14.92 -3.95
CA THR A 126 -15.15 -16.35 -3.81
C THR A 126 -15.27 -16.92 -5.24
N ASP A 127 -16.41 -17.51 -5.62
CA ASP A 127 -16.78 -17.76 -7.01
C ASP A 127 -17.27 -16.49 -7.74
N ARG A 128 -17.34 -15.38 -7.02
CA ARG A 128 -17.67 -14.04 -7.52
C ARG A 128 -16.89 -12.97 -6.76
N VAL A 129 -16.92 -11.75 -7.26
CA VAL A 129 -16.46 -10.59 -6.49
C VAL A 129 -17.51 -10.28 -5.42
N GLU A 130 -17.10 -10.35 -4.15
CA GLU A 130 -17.99 -10.13 -3.00
C GLU A 130 -17.85 -8.70 -2.46
N LEU A 131 -16.64 -8.14 -2.55
CA LEU A 131 -16.36 -6.76 -2.16
C LEU A 131 -15.26 -6.18 -3.04
N HIS A 132 -15.43 -4.92 -3.43
CA HIS A 132 -14.38 -4.14 -4.08
C HIS A 132 -14.24 -2.75 -3.44
N LEU A 133 -13.06 -2.48 -2.90
CA LEU A 133 -12.60 -1.18 -2.42
C LEU A 133 -11.53 -0.67 -3.39
N PRO A 134 -11.81 0.39 -4.17
CA PRO A 134 -10.83 0.93 -5.11
C PRO A 134 -9.60 1.46 -4.36
N PRO A 135 -8.43 1.54 -5.03
CA PRO A 135 -7.23 2.05 -4.39
C PRO A 135 -7.36 3.50 -3.98
N ASP A 136 -7.10 3.77 -2.70
CA ASP A 136 -7.13 5.12 -2.12
C ASP A 136 -6.05 5.21 -1.02
N LYS A 137 -5.83 6.41 -0.49
CA LYS A 137 -4.81 6.69 0.52
C LYS A 137 -5.42 7.02 1.88
N GLY A 138 -4.54 7.01 2.88
CA GLY A 138 -4.80 7.59 4.19
C GLY A 138 -5.37 6.63 5.21
N VAL A 139 -5.27 7.05 6.47
CA VAL A 139 -5.55 6.21 7.65
C VAL A 139 -6.97 5.65 7.62
N ARG A 140 -7.96 6.44 7.20
CA ARG A 140 -9.37 6.01 7.16
C ARG A 140 -9.57 4.85 6.19
N HIS A 141 -8.92 4.90 5.02
CA HIS A 141 -9.04 3.89 3.99
C HIS A 141 -8.33 2.59 4.39
N SER A 142 -7.11 2.67 4.91
CA SER A 142 -6.40 1.50 5.42
C SER A 142 -7.16 0.82 6.56
N MET A 143 -7.75 1.59 7.48
CA MET A 143 -8.59 1.05 8.55
C MET A 143 -9.88 0.41 8.03
N ARG A 144 -10.44 0.92 6.92
CA ARG A 144 -11.58 0.29 6.24
C ARG A 144 -11.17 -1.07 5.67
N ILE A 145 -10.06 -1.15 4.94
CA ILE A 145 -9.52 -2.42 4.40
C ILE A 145 -9.34 -3.46 5.50
N ILE A 146 -8.70 -3.07 6.61
CA ILE A 146 -8.47 -3.98 7.75
C ILE A 146 -9.80 -4.49 8.32
N ARG A 147 -10.77 -3.59 8.51
CA ARG A 147 -12.09 -3.95 9.04
C ARG A 147 -12.79 -4.95 8.12
N GLU A 148 -12.90 -4.62 6.83
CA GLU A 148 -13.57 -5.47 5.86
C GLU A 148 -12.91 -6.85 5.77
N ALA A 149 -11.57 -6.92 5.73
CA ALA A 149 -10.87 -8.20 5.67
C ALA A 149 -11.06 -9.07 6.93
N LEU A 150 -11.15 -8.46 8.13
CA LEU A 150 -11.31 -9.18 9.41
C LEU A 150 -12.75 -9.62 9.68
N SER A 151 -13.74 -8.85 9.24
CA SER A 151 -15.16 -9.13 9.50
C SER A 151 -15.90 -9.70 8.30
N PHE A 152 -15.19 -10.06 7.23
CA PHE A 152 -15.81 -10.60 6.03
C PHE A 152 -16.40 -11.99 6.30
N GLU A 153 -17.67 -12.15 5.97
CA GLU A 153 -18.36 -13.44 5.94
C GLU A 153 -18.70 -13.79 4.49
N ALA A 154 -18.17 -14.92 4.02
CA ALA A 154 -18.33 -15.35 2.64
C ALA A 154 -19.78 -15.72 2.33
N SER A 155 -20.32 -15.14 1.26
CA SER A 155 -21.67 -15.45 0.79
C SER A 155 -21.70 -16.65 -0.16
N SER A 156 -20.55 -17.02 -0.73
CA SER A 156 -20.32 -18.29 -1.42
C SER A 156 -19.12 -19.03 -0.87
N HIS A 157 -19.11 -20.35 -1.05
CA HIS A 157 -18.01 -21.23 -0.62
C HIS A 157 -17.08 -21.62 -1.78
N GLY A 158 -17.47 -21.33 -3.03
CA GLY A 158 -16.66 -21.59 -4.22
C GLY A 158 -15.51 -20.60 -4.42
N THR A 159 -14.68 -20.88 -5.42
CA THR A 159 -13.55 -20.03 -5.83
C THR A 159 -13.53 -19.92 -7.35
N ASP A 160 -13.47 -18.69 -7.87
CA ASP A 160 -13.19 -18.39 -9.27
C ASP A 160 -12.22 -17.20 -9.37
N ILE A 161 -10.93 -17.53 -9.47
CA ILE A 161 -9.85 -16.55 -9.61
C ILE A 161 -9.93 -15.85 -10.98
N GLY A 162 -10.39 -16.56 -12.02
CA GLY A 162 -10.49 -16.00 -13.37
C GLY A 162 -11.50 -14.87 -13.43
N ALA A 163 -12.68 -15.08 -12.82
CA ALA A 163 -13.71 -14.06 -12.68
C ALA A 163 -13.19 -12.83 -11.90
N ALA A 164 -12.50 -13.04 -10.78
CA ALA A 164 -11.92 -11.96 -9.98
C ALA A 164 -10.88 -11.14 -10.74
N LEU A 165 -9.97 -11.79 -11.47
CA LEU A 165 -8.96 -11.12 -12.30
C LEU A 165 -9.58 -10.34 -13.46
N MET A 166 -10.59 -10.91 -14.13
CA MET A 166 -11.31 -10.20 -15.20
C MET A 166 -12.00 -8.95 -14.67
N GLU A 167 -12.60 -9.03 -13.49
CA GLU A 167 -13.26 -7.88 -12.89
C GLU A 167 -12.24 -6.79 -12.49
N LEU A 168 -11.11 -7.18 -11.90
CA LEU A 168 -10.02 -6.25 -11.62
C LEU A 168 -9.55 -5.50 -12.88
N LEU A 169 -9.35 -6.22 -13.98
CA LEU A 169 -8.92 -5.63 -15.25
C LEU A 169 -9.95 -4.66 -15.85
N LYS A 170 -11.25 -4.86 -15.60
CA LYS A 170 -12.28 -3.91 -16.00
C LYS A 170 -12.22 -2.63 -15.18
N VAL A 171 -11.99 -2.74 -13.88
CA VAL A 171 -12.01 -1.60 -12.96
C VAL A 171 -10.70 -0.79 -13.01
N GLN A 172 -9.61 -1.36 -13.53
CA GLN A 172 -8.33 -0.67 -13.74
C GLN A 172 -8.20 0.07 -15.09
N ARG A 173 -9.18 -0.06 -16.00
CA ARG A 173 -9.25 0.72 -17.24
C ARG A 173 -9.92 2.07 -17.02
#